data_AF-D2V693-F1
#
_entry.id   AF-D2V693-F1
#
_cell.length_a   1.000
_cell.length_b   1.000
_cell.length_c   1.000
_cell.angle_alpha   90.00
_cell.angle_beta   90.00
_cell.angle_gamma   90.00
#
_symmetry.space_group_name_H-M   'P 1'
#
loop_
_entity.id
_entity.type
_entity.pdbx_description
1 polymer ?
#
loop_
_entity_poly.entity_id
_entity_poly.type
_entity_poly.pdbx_seq_one_letter_code
_entity_poly.pdbx_strand_id
1 'polypeptide(L)'
;MPELKSTLIFLVICIICHLTVVTSDPSVASAAWTSAVDAAMTELAQDTTFQKQVTSLGVPFVVPYCKETANYPTKNPLPSNITKLTICSELQTSSTNLWLTVYKLVAKGLVANLNKKYSLSLGIEYLSINTTSGYFPSLLGGINSGACDIVVSDTALSTARSEQVSFTTCSYGTTYFTFMRTDLDNTTITGITTLDQLNRADVKVAWWKGTLFDQVMNNSLSLVQKYPGSTMNAMFSFAETKQVHAILFDAIDVYSWMNDHKECVNCYMKVFGDPLPVSIFTKKMPATSGVESIGVLSYGLLICILIIYSIL
;
A
#
# COMPACT_ATOMS: atom_id res chain seq x y z
N MET A 1 42.18 40.08 10.80
CA MET A 1 40.88 40.77 10.55
C MET A 1 40.16 40.37 9.26
N PRO A 2 40.80 40.27 8.07
CA PRO A 2 40.08 39.87 6.85
C PRO A 2 39.54 38.42 6.89
N GLU A 3 40.23 37.51 7.57
CA GLU A 3 39.80 36.11 7.69
C GLU A 3 38.51 35.94 8.52
N LEU A 4 38.36 36.70 9.61
CA LEU A 4 37.17 36.64 10.48
C LEU A 4 35.89 37.07 9.75
N LYS A 5 36.00 38.06 8.85
CA LYS A 5 34.87 38.51 8.02
C LYS A 5 34.42 37.44 7.02
N SER A 6 35.35 36.67 6.47
CA SER A 6 35.05 35.59 5.53
C SER A 6 34.31 34.44 6.20
N THR A 7 34.74 34.04 7.40
CA THR A 7 34.08 32.98 8.18
C THR A 7 32.67 33.36 8.63
N LEU A 8 32.45 34.61 9.04
CA LEU A 8 31.13 35.08 9.47
C LEU A 8 30.13 35.12 8.29
N ILE A 9 30.57 35.58 7.11
CA ILE A 9 29.75 35.59 5.90
C ILE A 9 29.38 34.15 5.51
N PHE A 10 30.32 33.21 5.57
CA PHE A 10 30.04 31.79 5.27
C PHE A 10 29.01 31.19 6.25
N LEU A 11 29.13 31.48 7.55
CA LEU A 11 28.18 31.03 8.58
C LEU A 11 26.78 31.61 8.36
N VAL A 12 26.68 32.90 8.04
CA VAL A 12 25.41 33.56 7.72
C VAL A 12 24.80 32.96 6.44
N ILE A 13 25.60 32.66 5.41
CA ILE A 13 25.12 31.99 4.19
C ILE A 13 24.65 30.57 4.51
N CYS A 14 25.38 29.77 5.30
CA CYS A 14 24.94 28.44 5.72
C CYS A 14 23.64 28.49 6.54
N ILE A 15 23.50 29.48 7.43
CA ILE A 15 22.27 29.69 8.22
C ILE A 15 21.12 30.11 7.30
N ILE A 16 21.34 31.03 6.36
CA ILE A 16 20.32 31.44 5.37
C ILE A 16 19.95 30.27 4.44
N CYS A 17 20.90 29.44 4.01
CA CYS A 17 20.66 28.23 3.21
C CYS A 17 20.04 27.07 4.01
N HIS A 18 20.09 27.09 5.35
CA HIS A 18 19.29 26.20 6.19
C HIS A 18 17.92 26.80 6.56
N LEU A 19 17.81 28.14 6.52
CA LEU A 19 16.57 28.90 6.67
C LEU A 19 15.83 29.13 5.34
N THR A 20 16.36 28.67 4.19
CA THR A 20 15.58 28.55 2.96
C THR A 20 14.51 27.51 3.19
N VAL A 21 13.44 28.01 3.80
CA VAL A 21 12.06 27.58 3.80
C VAL A 21 11.98 26.12 3.44
N VAL A 22 11.98 25.27 4.46
CA VAL A 22 11.13 24.08 4.39
C VAL A 22 9.76 24.65 4.08
N THR A 23 9.45 24.79 2.79
CA THR A 23 8.10 25.02 2.33
C THR A 23 7.43 23.77 2.82
N SER A 24 6.73 23.90 3.95
CA SER A 24 5.87 22.86 4.46
C SER A 24 4.85 22.66 3.35
N ASP A 25 5.19 21.78 2.42
CA ASP A 25 4.25 21.23 1.48
C ASP A 25 3.04 20.86 2.35
N PRO A 26 1.84 21.42 2.11
CA PRO A 26 0.68 21.22 2.96
C PRO A 26 0.28 19.74 2.90
N SER A 27 1.06 18.93 3.59
CA SER A 27 0.92 17.50 3.65
C SER A 27 -0.15 17.20 4.68
N VAL A 28 -1.10 16.37 4.30
CA VAL A 28 -2.09 15.82 5.23
C VAL A 28 -1.42 14.93 6.28
N ALA A 29 -0.18 14.49 6.06
CA ALA A 29 0.54 13.55 6.93
C ALA A 29 0.69 14.08 8.36
N SER A 30 -0.15 13.55 9.25
CA SER A 30 -0.10 13.80 10.69
C SER A 30 -0.65 12.58 11.44
N ALA A 31 -0.31 12.43 12.72
CA ALA A 31 -0.86 11.35 13.54
C ALA A 31 -2.39 11.45 13.68
N ALA A 32 -2.91 12.69 13.75
CA ALA A 32 -4.33 12.96 13.77
C ALA A 32 -4.99 12.56 12.44
N TRP A 33 -4.35 12.84 11.29
CA TRP A 33 -4.84 12.39 9.99
C TRP A 33 -4.92 10.86 9.91
N THR A 34 -3.85 10.15 10.25
CA THR A 34 -3.86 8.68 10.27
C THR A 34 -4.97 8.14 11.18
N SER A 35 -5.17 8.73 12.36
CA SER A 35 -6.24 8.32 13.29
C SER A 35 -7.64 8.58 12.71
N ALA A 36 -7.84 9.70 11.99
CA ALA A 36 -9.10 9.99 11.32
C ALA A 36 -9.39 9.02 10.17
N VAL A 37 -8.37 8.66 9.38
CA VAL A 37 -8.48 7.66 8.32
C VAL A 37 -8.82 6.28 8.90
N ASP A 38 -8.19 5.89 10.00
CA ASP A 38 -8.46 4.62 10.67
C ASP A 38 -9.89 4.54 11.23
N ALA A 39 -10.35 5.62 11.88
CA ALA A 39 -11.73 5.73 12.37
C ALA A 39 -12.75 5.66 11.22
N ALA A 40 -12.51 6.38 10.12
CA ALA A 40 -13.38 6.38 8.96
C ALA A 40 -13.42 5.02 8.24
N MET A 41 -12.30 4.29 8.18
CA MET A 41 -12.27 2.91 7.68
C MET A 41 -12.96 1.94 8.61
N THR A 42 -12.86 2.13 9.93
CA THR A 42 -13.57 1.30 10.90
C THR A 42 -15.07 1.40 10.71
N GLU A 43 -15.60 2.61 10.61
CA GLU A 43 -17.02 2.84 10.30
C GLU A 43 -17.42 2.23 8.96
N LEU A 44 -16.58 2.36 7.92
CA LEU A 44 -16.86 1.80 6.60
C LEU A 44 -16.88 0.27 6.60
N ALA A 45 -15.91 -0.36 7.25
CA ALA A 45 -15.82 -1.82 7.34
C ALA A 45 -17.01 -2.41 8.09
N GLN A 46 -17.63 -1.65 9.01
CA GLN A 46 -18.84 -2.04 9.75
C GLN A 46 -20.14 -1.69 9.01
N ASP A 47 -20.09 -0.90 7.92
CA ASP A 47 -21.27 -0.54 7.14
C ASP A 47 -21.79 -1.73 6.31
N THR A 48 -22.94 -2.25 6.71
CA THR A 48 -23.62 -3.36 6.01
C THR A 48 -23.97 -3.06 4.54
N THR A 49 -24.13 -1.79 4.17
CA THR A 49 -24.38 -1.37 2.78
C THR A 49 -23.11 -1.55 1.95
N PHE A 50 -21.98 -1.07 2.46
CA PHE A 50 -20.68 -1.27 1.83
C PHE A 50 -20.35 -2.76 1.69
N GLN A 51 -20.54 -3.55 2.75
CA GLN A 51 -20.33 -5.00 2.72
C GLN A 51 -21.20 -5.68 1.64
N LYS A 52 -22.49 -5.34 1.55
CA LYS A 52 -23.38 -5.87 0.50
C LYS A 52 -22.95 -5.46 -0.90
N GLN A 53 -22.50 -4.23 -1.10
CA GLN A 53 -21.99 -3.77 -2.39
C GLN A 53 -20.77 -4.57 -2.80
N VAL A 54 -19.83 -4.79 -1.88
CA VAL A 54 -18.65 -5.64 -2.10
C VAL A 54 -19.07 -7.07 -2.46
N THR A 55 -19.95 -7.71 -1.68
CA THR A 55 -20.42 -9.07 -1.96
C THR A 55 -21.15 -9.16 -3.31
N SER A 56 -21.88 -8.12 -3.70
CA SER A 56 -22.62 -8.08 -4.98
C SER A 56 -21.72 -8.08 -6.22
N LEU A 57 -20.41 -7.81 -6.06
CA LEU A 57 -19.44 -7.92 -7.15
C LEU A 57 -19.14 -9.37 -7.53
N GLY A 58 -19.68 -10.36 -6.80
CA GLY A 58 -19.53 -11.79 -7.12
C GLY A 58 -18.14 -12.35 -6.85
N VAL A 59 -17.32 -11.60 -6.10
CA VAL A 59 -15.94 -11.97 -5.81
C VAL A 59 -15.91 -12.80 -4.52
N PRO A 60 -15.13 -13.90 -4.45
CA PRO A 60 -15.06 -14.77 -3.27
C PRO A 60 -14.22 -14.16 -2.14
N PHE A 61 -14.42 -12.89 -1.82
CA PHE A 61 -13.80 -12.21 -0.69
C PHE A 61 -14.85 -11.65 0.25
N VAL A 62 -14.49 -11.62 1.54
CA VAL A 62 -15.34 -11.08 2.60
C VAL A 62 -14.69 -9.85 3.19
N VAL A 63 -15.51 -8.85 3.52
CA VAL A 63 -15.08 -7.75 4.40
C VAL A 63 -15.00 -8.36 5.80
N PRO A 64 -13.80 -8.45 6.42
CA PRO A 64 -13.68 -9.05 7.74
C PRO A 64 -14.41 -8.20 8.77
N TYR A 65 -15.06 -8.86 9.73
CA TYR A 65 -15.69 -8.15 10.83
C TYR A 65 -14.62 -7.41 11.65
N CYS A 66 -14.76 -6.09 11.74
CA CYS A 66 -13.86 -5.30 12.57
C CYS A 66 -14.45 -5.11 13.97
N LYS A 67 -13.82 -5.75 14.97
CA LYS A 67 -14.20 -5.64 16.37
C LYS A 67 -13.68 -4.35 17.02
N GLU A 68 -12.54 -3.85 16.55
CA GLU A 68 -11.89 -2.66 17.08
C GLU A 68 -12.71 -1.41 16.72
N THR A 69 -12.70 -0.43 17.62
CA THR A 69 -13.26 0.91 17.37
C THR A 69 -12.12 1.92 17.38
N ALA A 70 -11.84 2.53 16.23
CA ALA A 70 -10.91 3.65 16.17
C ALA A 70 -11.65 4.97 16.44
N ASN A 71 -11.01 5.85 17.21
CA ASN A 71 -11.58 7.15 17.59
C ASN A 71 -11.10 8.24 16.65
N TYR A 72 -12.05 9.00 16.10
CA TYR A 72 -11.72 10.23 15.40
C TYR A 72 -11.04 11.24 16.34
N PRO A 73 -10.02 11.97 15.87
CA PRO A 73 -9.58 13.20 16.51
C PRO A 73 -10.74 14.19 16.72
N THR A 74 -10.69 14.94 17.82
CA THR A 74 -11.71 15.94 18.17
C THR A 74 -11.76 17.14 17.23
N LYS A 75 -10.64 17.47 16.59
CA LYS A 75 -10.52 18.54 15.59
C LYS A 75 -10.29 17.95 14.21
N ASN A 76 -10.73 18.66 13.17
CA ASN A 76 -10.40 18.31 11.80
C ASN A 76 -8.87 18.32 11.61
N PRO A 77 -8.24 17.19 11.26
CA PRO A 77 -6.80 17.13 11.05
C PRO A 77 -6.33 17.72 9.71
N LEU A 78 -7.25 18.01 8.79
CA LEU A 78 -6.91 18.51 7.46
C LEU A 78 -6.67 20.03 7.48
N PRO A 79 -5.61 20.51 6.81
CA PRO A 79 -5.44 21.93 6.52
C PRO A 79 -6.64 22.49 5.75
N SER A 80 -7.04 23.74 6.02
CA SER A 80 -8.26 24.33 5.46
C SER A 80 -8.22 24.53 3.94
N ASN A 81 -7.04 24.49 3.31
CA ASN A 81 -6.86 24.58 1.87
C ASN A 81 -7.03 23.24 1.15
N ILE A 82 -7.15 22.12 1.86
CA ILE A 82 -7.35 20.79 1.28
C ILE A 82 -8.84 20.60 0.97
N THR A 83 -9.19 20.57 -0.30
CA THR A 83 -10.56 20.37 -0.79
C THR A 83 -10.77 19.04 -1.52
N LYS A 84 -9.69 18.29 -1.76
CA LYS A 84 -9.70 16.97 -2.39
C LYS A 84 -8.63 16.10 -1.75
N LEU A 85 -8.87 14.79 -1.74
CA LEU A 85 -7.88 13.79 -1.35
C LEU A 85 -7.42 13.02 -2.58
N THR A 86 -6.10 12.89 -2.74
CA THR A 86 -5.51 12.06 -3.78
C THR A 86 -5.41 10.62 -3.30
N ILE A 87 -6.28 9.79 -3.85
CA ILE A 87 -6.36 8.37 -3.55
C ILE A 87 -5.63 7.60 -4.64
N CYS A 88 -4.57 6.90 -4.25
CA CYS A 88 -3.75 6.14 -5.16
C CYS A 88 -4.09 4.65 -5.16
N SER A 89 -3.99 4.04 -6.33
CA SER A 89 -3.97 2.58 -6.49
C SER A 89 -2.87 2.19 -7.48
N GLU A 90 -2.56 0.92 -7.58
CA GLU A 90 -1.73 0.40 -8.66
C GLU A 90 -2.40 0.63 -10.03
N LEU A 91 -1.57 0.81 -11.05
CA LEU A 91 -2.02 0.91 -12.43
C LEU A 91 -2.52 -0.44 -12.91
N GLN A 92 -3.83 -0.52 -13.09
CA GLN A 92 -4.50 -1.70 -13.65
C GLN A 92 -4.58 -1.57 -15.17
N THR A 93 -4.17 -2.62 -15.88
CA THR A 93 -4.15 -2.63 -17.36
C THR A 93 -5.48 -3.04 -17.97
N SER A 94 -6.40 -3.62 -17.19
CA SER A 94 -7.75 -3.95 -17.64
C SER A 94 -8.77 -3.02 -17.00
N SER A 95 -9.66 -2.45 -17.83
CA SER A 95 -10.82 -1.68 -17.37
C SER A 95 -11.89 -2.54 -16.69
N THR A 96 -11.81 -3.86 -16.82
CA THR A 96 -12.73 -4.82 -16.16
C THR A 96 -12.21 -5.31 -14.81
N ASN A 97 -11.10 -4.76 -14.30
CA ASN A 97 -10.56 -5.21 -13.03
C ASN A 97 -11.53 -4.87 -11.88
N LEU A 98 -12.07 -5.93 -11.25
CA LEU A 98 -12.96 -5.87 -10.08
C LEU A 98 -12.35 -5.05 -8.93
N TRP A 99 -11.04 -5.13 -8.73
CA TRP A 99 -10.33 -4.38 -7.70
C TRP A 99 -10.48 -2.87 -7.87
N LEU A 100 -10.41 -2.34 -9.09
CA LEU A 100 -10.59 -0.90 -9.31
C LEU A 100 -11.98 -0.42 -8.87
N THR A 101 -13.00 -1.28 -9.00
CA THR A 101 -14.34 -1.00 -8.49
C THR A 101 -14.36 -1.00 -6.98
N VAL A 102 -13.75 -2.01 -6.34
CA VAL A 102 -13.60 -2.09 -4.88
C VAL A 102 -12.87 -0.86 -4.34
N TYR A 103 -11.75 -0.46 -4.94
CA TYR A 103 -10.97 0.69 -4.49
C TYR A 103 -11.78 1.99 -4.55
N LYS A 104 -12.56 2.17 -5.61
CA LYS A 104 -13.47 3.32 -5.73
C LYS A 104 -14.59 3.30 -4.69
N LEU A 105 -15.12 2.12 -4.34
CA LEU A 105 -16.10 1.99 -3.27
C LEU A 105 -15.48 2.35 -1.91
N VAL A 106 -14.28 1.83 -1.63
CA VAL A 106 -13.53 2.12 -0.39
C VAL A 106 -13.23 3.61 -0.29
N ALA A 107 -12.66 4.21 -1.35
CA ALA A 107 -12.34 5.64 -1.40
C ALA A 107 -13.59 6.51 -1.17
N LYS A 108 -14.70 6.21 -1.84
CA LYS A 108 -15.96 6.95 -1.67
C LYS A 108 -16.52 6.84 -0.26
N GLY A 109 -16.56 5.62 0.30
CA GLY A 109 -17.04 5.38 1.65
C GLY A 109 -16.19 6.10 2.70
N LEU A 110 -14.87 6.01 2.56
CA LEU A 110 -13.91 6.69 3.43
C LEU A 110 -14.11 8.20 3.43
N VAL A 111 -14.14 8.82 2.26
CA VAL A 111 -14.30 10.27 2.14
C VAL A 111 -15.69 10.72 2.59
N ALA A 112 -16.73 9.92 2.37
CA ALA A 112 -18.07 10.20 2.89
C ALA A 112 -18.08 10.22 4.43
N ASN A 113 -17.43 9.26 5.09
CA ASN A 113 -17.31 9.21 6.54
C ASN A 113 -16.52 10.42 7.10
N LEU A 114 -15.41 10.80 6.46
CA LEU A 114 -14.64 12.00 6.82
C LEU A 114 -15.47 13.29 6.66
N ASN A 115 -16.16 13.45 5.52
CA ASN A 115 -17.04 14.60 5.25
C ASN A 115 -18.15 14.70 6.28
N LYS A 116 -18.80 13.57 6.61
CA LYS A 116 -19.84 13.50 7.64
C LYS A 116 -19.29 13.88 9.02
N LYS A 117 -18.14 13.32 9.42
CA LYS A 117 -17.56 13.53 10.75
C LYS A 117 -17.18 15.00 10.99
N TYR A 118 -16.53 15.62 10.01
CA TYR A 118 -15.93 16.93 10.16
C TYR A 118 -16.71 18.05 9.46
N SER A 119 -17.90 17.74 8.91
CA SER A 119 -18.72 18.67 8.13
C SER A 119 -17.94 19.31 6.96
N LEU A 120 -17.22 18.47 6.23
CA LEU A 120 -16.39 18.86 5.08
C LEU A 120 -17.09 18.58 3.75
N SER A 121 -16.51 19.10 2.68
CA SER A 121 -16.91 18.81 1.30
C SER A 121 -15.69 18.39 0.46
N LEU A 122 -14.95 17.39 0.94
CA LEU A 122 -13.79 16.84 0.24
C LEU A 122 -14.22 16.09 -1.03
N GLY A 123 -13.55 16.38 -2.13
CA GLY A 123 -13.56 15.59 -3.35
C GLY A 123 -12.55 14.44 -3.32
N ILE A 124 -12.57 13.62 -4.38
CA ILE A 124 -11.61 12.53 -4.58
C ILE A 124 -10.90 12.74 -5.92
N GLU A 125 -9.58 12.72 -5.90
CA GLU A 125 -8.74 12.58 -7.09
C GLU A 125 -8.16 11.17 -7.11
N TYR A 126 -8.38 10.43 -8.20
CA TYR A 126 -7.84 9.08 -8.36
C TYR A 126 -6.53 9.14 -9.15
N LEU A 127 -5.47 8.55 -8.60
CA LEU A 127 -4.18 8.46 -9.25
C LEU A 127 -3.70 7.01 -9.35
N SER A 128 -3.39 6.56 -10.57
CA SER A 128 -2.84 5.22 -10.79
C SER A 128 -1.31 5.24 -10.80
N ILE A 129 -0.68 4.38 -10.00
CA ILE A 129 0.77 4.31 -9.84
C ILE A 129 1.33 3.13 -10.63
N ASN A 130 2.34 3.38 -11.48
CA ASN A 130 3.04 2.32 -12.18
C ASN A 130 3.91 1.49 -11.22
N THR A 131 3.60 0.20 -11.11
CA THR A 131 4.22 -0.76 -10.21
C THR A 131 5.29 -1.65 -10.86
N THR A 132 5.75 -1.32 -12.07
CA THR A 132 6.75 -2.11 -12.82
C THR A 132 8.07 -2.28 -12.08
N SER A 133 8.48 -1.27 -11.29
CA SER A 133 9.68 -1.33 -10.43
C SER A 133 9.50 -2.15 -9.14
N GLY A 134 8.29 -2.65 -8.88
CA GLY A 134 7.90 -3.38 -7.68
C GLY A 134 6.62 -2.83 -7.08
N TYR A 135 5.66 -3.70 -6.79
CA TYR A 135 4.32 -3.34 -6.32
C TYR A 135 4.32 -2.43 -5.08
N PHE A 136 4.80 -2.92 -3.95
CA PHE A 136 4.74 -2.17 -2.69
C PHE A 136 5.71 -0.96 -2.68
N PRO A 137 6.97 -1.06 -3.14
CA PRO A 137 7.87 0.08 -3.20
C PRO A 137 7.36 1.25 -4.05
N SER A 138 6.69 0.98 -5.19
CA SER A 138 6.10 2.04 -6.01
C SER A 138 4.98 2.78 -5.29
N LEU A 139 4.07 2.07 -4.63
CA LEU A 139 2.96 2.68 -3.88
C LEU A 139 3.47 3.46 -2.65
N LEU A 140 4.45 2.90 -1.94
CA LEU A 140 5.16 3.59 -0.85
C LEU A 140 5.83 4.88 -1.35
N GLY A 141 6.45 4.83 -2.54
CA GLY A 141 7.04 6.01 -3.19
C GLY A 141 6.04 7.13 -3.40
N GLY A 142 4.82 6.80 -3.88
CA GLY A 142 3.75 7.78 -4.08
C GLY A 142 3.27 8.45 -2.78
N ILE A 143 3.18 7.69 -1.68
CA ILE A 143 2.86 8.24 -0.36
C ILE A 143 4.00 9.09 0.19
N ASN A 144 5.24 8.63 0.05
CA ASN A 144 6.40 9.33 0.61
C ASN A 144 6.68 10.66 -0.08
N SER A 145 6.45 10.74 -1.40
CA SER A 145 6.60 11.95 -2.20
C SER A 145 5.46 12.96 -2.03
N GLY A 146 4.37 12.58 -1.36
CA GLY A 146 3.17 13.41 -1.26
C GLY A 146 2.28 13.39 -2.50
N ALA A 147 2.58 12.55 -3.50
CA ALA A 147 1.69 12.34 -4.65
C ALA A 147 0.37 11.66 -4.25
N CYS A 148 0.38 10.91 -3.15
CA CYS A 148 -0.77 10.20 -2.60
C CYS A 148 -1.02 10.64 -1.16
N ASP A 149 -2.28 10.88 -0.81
CA ASP A 149 -2.69 11.08 0.59
C ASP A 149 -2.98 9.74 1.27
N ILE A 150 -3.61 8.84 0.52
CA ILE A 150 -4.01 7.49 0.92
C ILE A 150 -3.77 6.54 -0.27
N VAL A 151 -3.27 5.34 0.00
CA VAL A 151 -3.28 4.25 -0.98
C VAL A 151 -4.41 3.29 -0.66
N VAL A 152 -5.24 3.02 -1.66
CA VAL A 152 -6.30 2.01 -1.65
C VAL A 152 -5.96 0.99 -2.73
N SER A 153 -5.49 -0.17 -2.29
CA SER A 153 -4.94 -1.22 -3.13
C SER A 153 -5.06 -2.54 -2.37
N ASP A 154 -5.09 -3.68 -3.06
CA ASP A 154 -5.11 -5.06 -2.54
C ASP A 154 -3.84 -5.45 -1.75
N THR A 155 -3.24 -4.50 -1.06
CA THR A 155 -2.02 -4.66 -0.28
C THR A 155 -2.33 -5.43 1.00
N ALA A 156 -1.94 -6.71 1.01
CA ALA A 156 -1.97 -7.52 2.21
C ALA A 156 -1.08 -6.95 3.33
N LEU A 157 -1.59 -6.96 4.56
CA LEU A 157 -0.84 -6.57 5.75
C LEU A 157 0.32 -7.55 6.00
N SER A 158 1.48 -7.02 6.34
CA SER A 158 2.59 -7.80 6.89
C SER A 158 3.40 -6.95 7.85
N THR A 159 4.08 -7.58 8.82
CA THR A 159 4.93 -6.88 9.79
C THR A 159 5.93 -5.94 9.09
N ALA A 160 6.62 -6.44 8.06
CA ALA A 160 7.60 -5.68 7.30
C ALA A 160 7.01 -4.46 6.55
N ARG A 161 5.74 -4.52 6.12
CA ARG A 161 5.06 -3.38 5.48
C ARG A 161 4.56 -2.39 6.53
N SER A 162 4.00 -2.86 7.64
CA SER A 162 3.55 -2.03 8.77
C SER A 162 4.70 -1.27 9.45
N GLU A 163 5.94 -1.72 9.26
CA GLU A 163 7.13 -0.97 9.65
C GLU A 163 7.34 0.31 8.82
N GLN A 164 6.80 0.39 7.60
CA GLN A 164 7.04 1.46 6.63
C GLN A 164 5.84 2.39 6.40
N VAL A 165 4.62 1.91 6.60
CA VAL A 165 3.37 2.66 6.42
C VAL A 165 2.44 2.51 7.62
N SER A 166 1.41 3.35 7.71
CA SER A 166 0.33 3.18 8.67
C SER A 166 -0.88 2.54 7.97
N PHE A 167 -1.08 1.24 8.16
CA PHE A 167 -2.31 0.57 7.74
C PHE A 167 -3.46 0.93 8.68
N THR A 168 -4.69 0.93 8.17
CA THR A 168 -5.86 0.97 9.04
C THR A 168 -6.06 -0.38 9.71
N THR A 169 -6.48 -0.32 10.97
CA THR A 169 -6.74 -1.46 11.86
C THR A 169 -7.81 -2.37 11.28
N CYS A 170 -8.85 -1.77 10.70
CA CYS A 170 -9.89 -2.49 9.99
C CYS A 170 -9.52 -2.67 8.51
N SER A 171 -9.51 -3.93 8.08
CA SER A 171 -9.32 -4.31 6.69
C SER A 171 -10.66 -4.25 5.95
N TYR A 172 -10.62 -3.84 4.68
CA TYR A 172 -11.83 -3.79 3.85
C TYR A 172 -12.06 -5.06 3.04
N GLY A 173 -11.13 -6.01 3.11
CA GLY A 173 -11.22 -7.30 2.46
C GLY A 173 -10.26 -8.31 3.07
N THR A 174 -10.41 -9.56 2.64
CA THR A 174 -9.48 -10.64 2.97
C THR A 174 -9.23 -11.43 1.70
N THR A 175 -7.97 -11.73 1.41
CA THR A 175 -7.56 -12.59 0.30
C THR A 175 -6.81 -13.81 0.81
N TYR A 176 -6.36 -14.68 -0.09
CA TYR A 176 -5.56 -15.86 0.21
C TYR A 176 -4.43 -15.97 -0.79
N PHE A 177 -3.33 -16.58 -0.36
CA PHE A 177 -2.36 -17.09 -1.32
C PHE A 177 -2.96 -18.29 -2.05
N THR A 178 -2.69 -18.37 -3.34
CA THR A 178 -3.10 -19.50 -4.16
C THR A 178 -1.99 -19.97 -5.06
N PHE A 179 -2.10 -21.23 -5.45
CA PHE A 179 -1.48 -21.68 -6.68
C PHE A 179 -2.57 -22.05 -7.68
N MET A 180 -2.41 -21.59 -8.91
CA MET A 180 -3.17 -22.06 -10.06
C MET A 180 -2.33 -23.11 -10.79
N ARG A 181 -2.82 -24.35 -10.86
CA ARG A 181 -2.29 -25.35 -11.79
C ARG A 181 -2.70 -24.95 -13.20
N THR A 182 -1.74 -24.94 -14.13
CA THR A 182 -1.97 -24.67 -15.56
C THR A 182 -2.20 -25.98 -16.35
N ASP A 183 -2.48 -25.87 -17.65
CA ASP A 183 -2.59 -27.01 -18.56
C ASP A 183 -1.25 -27.66 -18.98
N LEU A 184 -0.09 -27.09 -18.62
CA LEU A 184 1.20 -27.69 -18.99
C LEU A 184 1.33 -29.07 -18.34
N ASP A 185 1.58 -30.11 -19.14
CA ASP A 185 1.88 -31.47 -18.67
C ASP A 185 0.82 -32.03 -17.68
N ASN A 186 -0.46 -31.70 -17.92
CA ASN A 186 -1.57 -32.06 -17.04
C ASN A 186 -1.86 -33.58 -16.96
N THR A 187 -1.37 -34.38 -17.92
CA THR A 187 -1.49 -35.84 -17.92
C THR A 187 -0.33 -36.56 -17.26
N THR A 188 0.86 -35.95 -17.21
CA THR A 188 2.09 -36.55 -16.69
C THR A 188 2.42 -36.05 -15.28
N ILE A 189 2.15 -34.78 -14.99
CA ILE A 189 2.33 -34.18 -13.67
C ILE A 189 0.94 -33.97 -13.04
N THR A 190 0.47 -35.02 -12.37
CA THR A 190 -0.85 -35.12 -11.74
C THR A 190 -0.77 -35.10 -10.20
N GLY A 191 -1.91 -35.02 -9.52
CA GLY A 191 -2.00 -35.20 -8.07
C GLY A 191 -1.53 -34.01 -7.21
N ILE A 192 -1.26 -32.85 -7.81
CA ILE A 192 -0.88 -31.63 -7.08
C ILE A 192 -2.12 -31.03 -6.42
N THR A 193 -2.24 -31.15 -5.12
CA THR A 193 -3.37 -30.64 -4.33
C THR A 193 -2.95 -29.71 -3.20
N THR A 194 -1.64 -29.65 -2.92
CA THR A 194 -1.01 -28.85 -1.88
C THR A 194 0.21 -28.12 -2.43
N LEU A 195 0.62 -27.03 -1.76
CA LEU A 195 1.79 -26.24 -2.16
C LEU A 195 3.07 -27.09 -2.16
N ASP A 196 3.27 -27.93 -1.14
CA ASP A 196 4.50 -28.73 -0.98
C ASP A 196 4.73 -29.70 -2.14
N GLN A 197 3.66 -30.21 -2.75
CA GLN A 197 3.74 -31.10 -3.91
C GLN A 197 4.27 -30.40 -5.17
N LEU A 198 4.28 -29.07 -5.21
CA LEU A 198 4.94 -28.31 -6.26
C LEU A 198 6.46 -28.32 -6.12
N ASN A 199 7.02 -28.59 -4.93
CA ASN A 199 8.46 -28.44 -4.65
C ASN A 199 9.30 -29.59 -5.24
N ARG A 200 9.42 -29.62 -6.57
CA ARG A 200 10.12 -30.64 -7.34
C ARG A 200 10.94 -30.02 -8.47
N ALA A 201 12.05 -30.65 -8.84
CA ALA A 201 12.96 -30.16 -9.88
C ALA A 201 12.36 -30.14 -11.31
N ASP A 202 11.35 -30.97 -11.56
CA ASP A 202 10.63 -31.06 -12.83
C ASP A 202 9.44 -30.09 -12.93
N VAL A 203 9.08 -29.41 -11.83
CA VAL A 203 7.98 -28.46 -11.79
C VAL A 203 8.48 -27.04 -12.06
N LYS A 204 7.68 -26.28 -12.79
CA LYS A 204 7.94 -24.89 -13.20
C LYS A 204 6.90 -24.01 -12.55
N VAL A 205 7.34 -23.05 -11.75
CA VAL A 205 6.43 -22.19 -10.99
C VAL A 205 6.75 -20.74 -11.30
N ALA A 206 5.72 -20.02 -11.76
CA ALA A 206 5.77 -18.57 -11.85
C ALA A 206 5.20 -17.92 -10.59
N TRP A 207 5.68 -16.72 -10.27
CA TRP A 207 5.09 -15.87 -9.23
C TRP A 207 5.32 -14.39 -9.53
N TRP A 208 4.51 -13.52 -8.93
CA TRP A 208 4.71 -12.08 -9.05
C TRP A 208 5.88 -11.63 -8.18
N LYS A 209 7.01 -11.33 -8.83
CA LYS A 209 8.22 -10.84 -8.17
C LYS A 209 7.99 -9.47 -7.53
N GLY A 210 8.58 -9.23 -6.37
CA GLY A 210 8.45 -7.99 -5.59
C GLY A 210 7.24 -8.00 -4.64
N THR A 211 6.69 -9.17 -4.33
CA THR A 211 5.49 -9.34 -3.50
C THR A 211 5.77 -10.35 -2.37
N LEU A 212 4.75 -10.66 -1.56
CA LEU A 212 4.88 -11.69 -0.52
C LEU A 212 5.16 -13.08 -1.11
N PHE A 213 4.88 -13.33 -2.39
CA PHE A 213 5.19 -14.59 -3.05
C PHE A 213 6.69 -14.85 -3.19
N ASP A 214 7.56 -13.82 -3.15
CA ASP A 214 9.01 -14.03 -3.11
C ASP A 214 9.43 -14.86 -1.88
N GLN A 215 8.78 -14.63 -0.74
CA GLN A 215 9.06 -15.37 0.50
C GLN A 215 8.60 -16.83 0.36
N VAL A 216 7.41 -17.06 -0.19
CA VAL A 216 6.89 -18.42 -0.45
C VAL A 216 7.83 -19.19 -1.39
N MET A 217 8.26 -18.57 -2.48
CA MET A 217 9.16 -19.18 -3.46
C MET A 217 10.54 -19.50 -2.93
N ASN A 218 11.06 -18.70 -1.99
CA ASN A 218 12.39 -18.92 -1.43
C ASN A 218 12.37 -19.88 -0.24
N ASN A 219 11.31 -19.89 0.54
CA ASN A 219 11.22 -20.68 1.77
C ASN A 219 10.58 -22.06 1.54
N SER A 220 9.60 -22.17 0.64
CA SER A 220 8.77 -23.37 0.49
C SER A 220 9.00 -24.11 -0.83
N LEU A 221 9.41 -23.41 -1.89
CA LEU A 221 9.60 -23.97 -3.24
C LEU A 221 11.05 -23.85 -3.72
N SER A 222 11.98 -24.42 -2.96
CA SER A 222 13.42 -24.32 -3.24
C SER A 222 13.90 -25.18 -4.42
N LEU A 223 13.18 -26.25 -4.77
CA LEU A 223 13.58 -27.21 -5.82
C LEU A 223 13.00 -26.88 -7.19
N VAL A 224 11.99 -26.01 -7.28
CA VAL A 224 11.28 -25.75 -8.54
C VAL A 224 12.12 -24.95 -9.52
N GLN A 225 11.79 -25.08 -10.81
CA GLN A 225 12.25 -24.15 -11.83
C GLN A 225 11.46 -22.83 -11.70
N LYS A 226 12.19 -21.74 -11.46
CA LYS A 226 11.64 -20.44 -11.06
C LYS A 226 11.40 -19.52 -12.27
N TYR A 227 10.16 -19.05 -12.46
CA TYR A 227 9.75 -18.14 -13.53
C TYR A 227 9.20 -16.80 -12.97
N PRO A 228 10.06 -15.84 -12.58
CA PRO A 228 9.59 -14.58 -12.01
C PRO A 228 8.85 -13.72 -13.05
N GLY A 229 7.61 -13.31 -12.74
CA GLY A 229 6.88 -12.30 -13.51
C GLY A 229 6.95 -10.92 -12.86
N SER A 230 7.07 -9.87 -13.66
CA SER A 230 7.12 -8.47 -13.17
C SER A 230 5.75 -7.77 -13.15
N THR A 231 4.76 -8.31 -13.86
CA THR A 231 3.42 -7.74 -13.97
C THR A 231 2.36 -8.84 -13.93
N MET A 232 1.11 -8.48 -13.59
CA MET A 232 -0.03 -9.40 -13.62
C MET A 232 -0.23 -10.03 -15.02
N ASN A 233 -0.11 -9.26 -16.10
CA ASN A 233 -0.25 -9.80 -17.46
C ASN A 233 0.87 -10.80 -17.79
N ALA A 234 2.11 -10.51 -17.38
CA ALA A 234 3.21 -11.46 -17.55
C ALA A 234 2.90 -12.79 -16.84
N MET A 235 2.37 -12.72 -15.62
CA MET A 235 1.98 -13.88 -14.84
C MET A 235 0.98 -14.78 -15.55
N PHE A 236 -0.12 -14.21 -16.04
CA PHE A 236 -1.16 -14.98 -16.70
C PHE A 236 -0.77 -15.42 -18.12
N SER A 237 0.07 -14.65 -18.83
CA SER A 237 0.61 -15.08 -20.13
C SER A 237 1.39 -16.39 -20.04
N PHE A 238 2.02 -16.69 -18.90
CA PHE A 238 2.70 -17.98 -18.69
C PHE A 238 1.73 -19.16 -18.64
N ALA A 239 0.50 -18.95 -18.15
CA ALA A 239 -0.57 -19.95 -18.20
C ALA A 239 -1.06 -20.15 -19.64
N GLU A 240 -1.39 -19.05 -20.32
CA GLU A 240 -1.95 -19.02 -21.68
C GLU A 240 -1.00 -19.72 -22.67
N THR A 241 0.30 -19.43 -22.55
CA THR A 241 1.34 -20.01 -23.40
C THR A 241 1.88 -21.34 -22.89
N LYS A 242 1.28 -21.90 -21.83
CA LYS A 242 1.65 -23.20 -21.23
C LYS A 242 3.14 -23.29 -20.89
N GLN A 243 3.76 -22.21 -20.40
CA GLN A 243 5.19 -22.16 -20.09
C GLN A 243 5.52 -22.71 -18.71
N VAL A 244 4.58 -22.65 -17.77
CA VAL A 244 4.76 -23.05 -16.37
C VAL A 244 3.70 -24.04 -15.95
N HIS A 245 3.98 -24.86 -14.94
CA HIS A 245 3.06 -25.85 -14.39
C HIS A 245 2.11 -25.22 -13.37
N ALA A 246 2.59 -24.22 -12.62
CA ALA A 246 1.78 -23.50 -11.66
C ALA A 246 2.14 -22.00 -11.61
N ILE A 247 1.18 -21.20 -11.19
CA ILE A 247 1.34 -19.77 -10.88
C ILE A 247 0.97 -19.55 -9.42
N LEU A 248 1.87 -18.94 -8.65
CA LEU A 248 1.54 -18.39 -7.33
C LEU A 248 1.03 -16.97 -7.49
N PHE A 249 -0.20 -16.74 -7.01
CA PHE A 249 -0.84 -15.44 -7.12
C PHE A 249 -1.99 -15.27 -6.12
N ASP A 250 -2.57 -14.08 -6.08
CA ASP A 250 -3.73 -13.74 -5.26
C ASP A 250 -4.97 -14.55 -5.67
N ALA A 251 -5.77 -15.00 -4.70
CA ALA A 251 -6.95 -15.83 -4.94
C ALA A 251 -8.00 -15.16 -5.82
N ILE A 252 -8.21 -13.85 -5.61
CA ILE A 252 -9.27 -13.10 -6.29
C ILE A 252 -8.89 -12.90 -7.75
N ASP A 253 -7.63 -12.57 -8.01
CA ASP A 253 -7.15 -12.39 -9.38
C ASP A 253 -7.12 -13.71 -10.15
N VAL A 254 -6.68 -14.81 -9.52
CA VAL A 254 -6.73 -16.14 -10.15
C VAL A 254 -8.17 -16.55 -10.46
N TYR A 255 -9.08 -16.35 -9.50
CA TYR A 255 -10.50 -16.63 -9.69
C TYR A 255 -11.09 -15.82 -10.84
N SER A 256 -10.80 -14.51 -10.88
CA SER A 256 -11.24 -13.63 -11.96
C SER A 256 -10.69 -14.09 -13.31
N TRP A 257 -9.39 -14.37 -13.39
CA TRP A 257 -8.76 -14.81 -14.62
C TRP A 257 -9.35 -16.14 -15.12
N MET A 258 -9.50 -17.14 -14.25
CA MET A 258 -10.13 -18.42 -14.59
C MET A 258 -11.62 -18.29 -14.96
N ASN A 259 -12.28 -17.23 -14.51
CA ASN A 259 -13.63 -16.91 -14.94
C ASN A 259 -13.70 -16.40 -16.37
N ASP A 260 -12.70 -15.65 -16.80
CA ASP A 260 -12.63 -15.11 -18.15
C ASP A 260 -11.98 -16.08 -19.16
N HIS A 261 -11.14 -17.01 -18.70
CA HIS A 261 -10.33 -17.90 -19.55
C HIS A 261 -10.78 -19.36 -19.45
N LYS A 262 -11.95 -19.66 -20.03
CA LYS A 262 -12.56 -21.01 -20.01
C LYS A 262 -11.82 -22.03 -20.87
N GLU A 263 -10.90 -21.60 -21.72
CA GLU A 263 -10.04 -22.44 -22.54
C GLU A 263 -8.98 -23.19 -21.74
N CYS A 264 -8.64 -22.76 -20.51
CA CYS A 264 -7.79 -23.55 -19.63
C CYS A 264 -8.60 -24.64 -18.90
N VAL A 265 -9.00 -25.67 -19.65
CA VAL A 265 -10.01 -26.66 -19.20
C VAL A 265 -9.56 -27.45 -17.97
N ASN A 266 -8.26 -27.70 -17.80
CA ASN A 266 -7.74 -28.44 -16.63
C ASN A 266 -7.03 -27.53 -15.62
N CYS A 267 -7.14 -26.20 -15.80
CA CYS A 267 -6.71 -25.29 -14.76
C CYS A 267 -7.57 -25.48 -13.50
N TYR A 268 -6.92 -25.48 -12.35
CA TYR A 268 -7.60 -25.37 -11.06
C TYR A 268 -6.76 -24.53 -10.11
N MET A 269 -7.44 -23.85 -9.19
CA MET A 269 -6.79 -23.12 -8.12
C MET A 269 -6.90 -23.87 -6.80
N LYS A 270 -5.86 -23.74 -5.96
CA LYS A 270 -5.86 -24.17 -4.57
C LYS A 270 -5.38 -23.03 -3.69
N VAL A 271 -6.17 -22.72 -2.67
CA VAL A 271 -5.79 -21.78 -1.61
C VAL A 271 -4.84 -22.45 -0.63
N PHE A 272 -3.92 -21.68 -0.06
CA PHE A 272 -3.03 -22.14 1.00
C PHE A 272 -2.66 -21.00 1.94
N GLY A 273 -2.14 -21.37 3.12
CA GLY A 273 -1.81 -20.40 4.17
C GLY A 273 -3.04 -19.81 4.84
N ASP A 274 -2.79 -18.84 5.70
CA ASP A 274 -3.85 -18.13 6.43
C ASP A 274 -4.50 -17.04 5.56
N PRO A 275 -5.75 -16.65 5.85
CA PRO A 275 -6.37 -15.49 5.23
C PRO A 275 -5.51 -14.23 5.44
N LEU A 276 -5.34 -13.45 4.39
CA LEU A 276 -4.55 -12.23 4.37
C LEU A 276 -5.46 -11.01 4.35
N PRO A 277 -5.55 -10.25 5.45
CA PRO A 277 -6.31 -9.00 5.43
C PRO A 277 -5.70 -8.02 4.42
N VAL A 278 -6.56 -7.35 3.65
CA VAL A 278 -6.17 -6.25 2.75
C VAL A 278 -6.74 -4.94 3.28
N SER A 279 -5.91 -3.91 3.33
CA SER A 279 -6.25 -2.64 3.95
C SER A 279 -5.63 -1.46 3.21
N ILE A 280 -6.16 -0.28 3.49
CA ILE A 280 -5.61 0.97 2.98
C ILE A 280 -4.42 1.38 3.85
N PHE A 281 -3.57 2.26 3.34
CA PHE A 281 -2.51 2.83 4.16
C PHE A 281 -2.22 4.30 3.85
N THR A 282 -1.72 4.98 4.88
CA THR A 282 -1.20 6.35 4.80
C THR A 282 0.30 6.36 5.07
N LYS A 283 0.93 7.54 4.90
CA LYS A 283 2.31 7.77 5.32
C LYS A 283 2.47 7.41 6.80
N LYS A 284 3.56 6.69 7.12
CA LYS A 284 3.93 6.45 8.51
C LYS A 284 4.48 7.73 9.09
N MET A 285 3.90 8.15 10.21
CA MET A 285 4.47 9.24 10.97
C MET A 285 5.64 8.71 11.80
N PRO A 286 6.80 9.40 11.84
CA PRO A 286 7.81 9.05 12.82
C PRO A 286 7.14 9.05 14.19
N ALA A 287 7.39 8.01 14.97
CA ALA A 287 7.01 8.04 16.37
C ALA A 287 7.66 9.30 16.93
N THR A 288 6.85 10.29 17.31
CA THR A 288 7.34 11.45 18.03
C THR A 288 7.83 10.92 19.36
N SER A 289 9.08 10.46 19.40
CA SER A 289 9.86 10.47 20.62
C SER A 289 9.72 11.90 21.11
N GLY A 290 9.21 12.07 22.32
CA GLY A 290 8.91 13.37 22.92
C GLY A 290 10.18 14.19 23.15
N VAL A 291 10.92 14.49 22.07
CA VAL A 291 11.87 15.57 22.03
C VAL A 291 10.99 16.80 22.08
N GLU A 292 10.78 17.29 23.30
CA GLU A 292 10.33 18.66 23.54
C GLU A 292 11.07 19.51 22.51
N SER A 293 10.32 20.20 21.67
CA SER A 293 10.89 21.15 20.73
C SER A 293 11.84 22.03 21.52
N ILE A 294 13.14 21.82 21.35
CA ILE A 294 14.17 22.77 21.78
C ILE A 294 13.81 24.01 20.96
N GLY A 295 13.05 24.90 21.60
CA GLY A 295 12.32 25.95 20.90
C GLY A 295 13.31 26.74 20.05
N VAL A 296 12.85 27.23 18.91
CA VAL A 296 13.63 28.12 18.01
C VAL A 296 14.31 29.27 18.78
N LEU A 297 13.80 29.62 19.96
CA LEU A 297 14.42 30.49 20.96
C LEU A 297 15.87 30.10 21.33
N SER A 298 16.20 28.81 21.44
CA SER A 298 17.54 28.33 21.79
C SER A 298 18.57 28.62 20.68
N TYR A 299 18.17 28.50 19.41
CA TYR A 299 19.03 28.85 18.27
C TYR A 299 19.16 30.36 18.09
N GLY A 300 18.08 31.11 18.30
CA GLY A 300 18.13 32.58 18.32
C GLY A 300 19.07 33.09 19.40
N LEU A 301 19.02 32.52 20.61
CA LEU A 301 19.93 32.87 21.70
C LEU A 301 21.38 32.53 21.38
N LEU A 302 21.64 31.36 20.78
CA LEU A 302 22.99 30.95 20.37
C LEU A 302 23.57 31.89 19.31
N ILE A 303 22.76 32.29 18.32
CA ILE A 303 23.15 33.26 17.28
C ILE A 303 23.42 34.63 17.90
N CYS A 304 22.58 35.10 18.82
CA CYS A 304 22.80 36.36 19.53
C CYS A 304 24.11 36.33 20.35
N ILE A 305 24.39 35.21 21.05
CA ILE A 305 25.63 35.03 21.81
C ILE A 305 26.84 35.05 20.87
N LEU A 306 26.79 34.36 19.74
CA LEU A 306 27.87 34.35 18.74
C LEU A 306 28.11 35.74 18.12
N ILE A 307 27.04 36.52 17.87
CA ILE A 307 27.16 37.90 17.39
C ILE A 307 27.82 38.78 18.45
N ILE A 308 27.37 38.72 19.71
CA ILE A 308 27.96 39.50 20.81
C ILE A 308 29.44 39.17 20.98
N TYR A 309 29.81 37.88 20.93
CA TYR A 309 31.20 37.43 21.04
C TYR A 309 32.08 37.85 19.85
N SER A 310 31.48 38.16 18.69
CA SER A 310 32.22 38.64 17.51
C SER A 310 32.41 40.15 17.48
N ILE A 311 31.67 40.89 18.31
CA ILE A 311 31.73 42.35 18.43
C ILE A 311 32.66 42.78 19.58
N LEU A 312 32.73 41.98 20.65
CA LEU A 312 33.67 42.14 21.77
C LEU A 312 35.09 41.66 21.38
#